data_AF-A0A3N4T1A4-F1
#
_entry.id   AF-A0A3N4T1A4-F1
#
_cell.length_a   1.000
_cell.length_b   1.000
_cell.length_c   1.000
_cell.angle_alpha   90.00
_cell.angle_beta   90.00
_cell.angle_gamma   90.00
#
_symmetry.space_group_name_H-M   'P 1'
#
loop_
_entity.id
_entity.type
_entity.pdbx_description
1 polymer ?
#
loop_
_entity_poly.entity_id
_entity_poly.type
_entity_poly.pdbx_seq_one_letter_code
_entity_poly.pdbx_strand_id
1 'polypeptide(L)'
;MRTGRNMVLGFDAATVAGVLSASESRHALSTITSAGYAQLGHVTNTAQPVVNNGVVVTLDGGSQWTVTGTSYLSRLTLSADSAVAAPAGSTVSMTVDGEPTAIEPGGDYSGAITLTVS
;
A
#
# COMPACT_ATOMS: atom_id res chain seq x y z
N MET A 1 4.33 -22.11 13.69
CA MET A 1 4.27 -21.13 12.57
C MET A 1 4.41 -19.74 13.17
N ARG A 2 5.29 -18.87 12.64
CA ARG A 2 5.23 -17.45 13.01
C ARG A 2 4.00 -16.88 12.32
N THR A 3 3.05 -16.36 13.08
CA THR A 3 1.94 -15.58 12.54
C THR A 3 2.54 -14.41 11.78
N GLY A 4 2.05 -14.14 10.57
CA GLY A 4 2.46 -12.99 9.78
C GLY A 4 2.43 -11.71 10.61
N ARG A 5 3.39 -10.81 10.37
CA ARG A 5 3.43 -9.48 10.98
C ARG A 5 3.10 -8.49 9.89
N ASN A 6 2.01 -7.75 10.06
CA ASN A 6 1.62 -6.71 9.11
C ASN A 6 2.69 -5.61 9.06
N MET A 7 2.82 -4.99 7.90
CA MET A 7 3.41 -3.67 7.81
C MET A 7 2.39 -2.66 8.30
N VAL A 8 2.75 -1.85 9.29
CA VAL A 8 1.89 -0.81 9.85
C VAL A 8 2.53 0.54 9.57
N LEU A 9 1.80 1.41 8.87
CA LEU A 9 2.23 2.75 8.47
C LEU A 9 1.28 3.75 9.10
N GLY A 10 1.78 4.55 10.04
CA GLY A 10 1.06 5.67 10.64
C GLY A 10 1.64 6.99 10.16
N PHE A 11 0.79 7.87 9.69
CA PHE A 11 1.13 9.23 9.27
C PHE A 11 0.34 10.21 10.12
N ASP A 12 1.01 11.20 10.69
CA ASP A 12 0.40 12.26 11.49
C ASP A 12 0.89 13.61 10.97
N ALA A 13 -0.04 14.47 10.56
CA ALA A 13 0.24 15.77 9.93
C ALA A 13 1.29 15.70 8.80
N ALA A 14 1.20 14.66 7.95
CA ALA A 14 2.19 14.38 6.92
C ALA A 14 1.60 14.40 5.50
N THR A 15 2.44 14.74 4.53
CA THR A 15 2.14 14.57 3.11
C THR A 15 2.97 13.43 2.56
N VAL A 16 2.32 12.43 1.97
CA VAL A 16 2.96 11.30 1.31
C VAL A 16 2.47 11.20 -0.13
N ALA A 17 3.40 10.95 -1.05
CA ALA A 17 3.09 10.67 -2.45
C ALA A 17 3.76 9.35 -2.83
N GLY A 18 3.00 8.45 -3.46
CA GLY A 18 3.54 7.16 -3.89
C GLY A 18 2.52 6.04 -3.83
N VAL A 19 3.05 4.82 -4.04
CA VAL A 19 2.34 3.55 -3.84
C VAL A 19 2.66 3.03 -2.43
N LEU A 20 1.63 2.83 -1.62
CA LEU A 20 1.72 2.12 -0.34
C LEU A 20 1.08 0.76 -0.53
N SER A 21 1.86 -0.31 -0.55
CA SER A 21 1.34 -1.59 -1.02
C SER A 21 2.08 -2.79 -0.44
N ALA A 22 1.36 -3.91 -0.32
CA ALA A 22 2.01 -5.21 -0.34
C ALA A 22 2.71 -5.43 -1.68
N SER A 23 3.76 -6.23 -1.69
CA SER A 23 4.51 -6.54 -2.90
C SER A 23 5.00 -7.98 -2.93
N GLU A 24 5.08 -8.54 -4.13
CA GLU A 24 5.95 -9.66 -4.41
C GLU A 24 7.39 -9.16 -4.53
N SER A 25 8.29 -9.73 -3.73
CA SER A 25 9.72 -9.44 -3.79
C SER A 25 10.43 -10.59 -4.50
N ARG A 26 11.17 -10.29 -5.57
CA ARG A 26 12.00 -11.28 -6.28
C ARG A 26 13.44 -10.82 -6.37
N HIS A 27 14.36 -11.72 -6.03
CA HIS A 27 15.76 -11.52 -6.41
C HIS A 27 15.91 -11.53 -7.92
N ALA A 28 16.96 -10.86 -8.42
CA ALA A 28 17.29 -10.85 -9.84
C ALA A 28 17.52 -12.24 -10.43
N LEU A 29 17.95 -13.21 -9.60
CA LEU A 29 18.16 -14.60 -9.97
C LEU A 29 17.37 -15.52 -9.03
N SER A 30 16.84 -16.62 -9.58
CA SER A 30 16.07 -17.63 -8.82
C SER A 30 16.95 -18.54 -7.96
N THR A 31 18.25 -18.58 -8.21
CA THR A 31 19.23 -19.29 -7.38
C THR A 31 20.50 -18.45 -7.30
N ILE A 32 20.93 -18.15 -6.08
CA ILE A 32 22.14 -17.36 -5.82
C ILE A 32 23.12 -18.25 -5.06
N THR A 33 24.25 -18.57 -5.69
CA THR A 33 25.36 -19.27 -5.04
C THR A 33 26.33 -18.26 -4.41
N SER A 34 27.34 -18.74 -3.69
CA SER A 34 28.40 -17.89 -3.15
C SER A 34 29.10 -17.06 -4.21
N ALA A 35 29.24 -17.56 -5.44
CA ALA A 35 29.81 -16.81 -6.57
C ALA A 35 28.94 -15.61 -6.99
N GLY A 36 27.63 -15.69 -6.78
CA GLY A 36 26.66 -14.65 -7.14
C GLY A 36 26.24 -13.73 -5.99
N TYR A 37 26.97 -13.71 -4.86
CA TYR A 37 26.52 -13.03 -3.63
C TYR A 37 26.10 -11.56 -3.82
N ALA A 38 26.70 -10.85 -4.78
CA ALA A 38 26.34 -9.46 -5.10
C ALA A 38 24.88 -9.31 -5.56
N GLN A 39 24.27 -10.38 -6.09
CA GLN A 39 22.88 -10.38 -6.54
C GLN A 39 21.87 -10.50 -5.39
N LEU A 40 22.31 -10.82 -4.15
CA LEU A 40 21.42 -10.90 -3.00
C LEU A 40 20.72 -9.56 -2.72
N GLY A 41 21.40 -8.44 -2.95
CA GLY A 41 20.85 -7.10 -2.78
C GLY A 41 20.00 -6.61 -3.96
N HIS A 42 20.03 -7.29 -5.10
CA HIS A 42 19.24 -6.92 -6.27
C HIS A 42 17.85 -7.56 -6.17
N VAL A 43 16.93 -6.83 -5.54
CA VAL A 43 15.54 -7.24 -5.33
C VAL A 43 14.61 -6.27 -6.04
N THR A 44 13.72 -6.82 -6.84
CA THR A 44 12.59 -6.08 -7.43
C THR A 44 11.36 -6.32 -6.59
N ASN A 45 10.65 -5.25 -6.23
CA ASN A 45 9.34 -5.31 -5.61
C ASN A 45 8.27 -4.94 -6.63
N THR A 46 7.26 -5.78 -6.76
CA THR A 46 6.11 -5.52 -7.62
C THR A 46 4.86 -5.50 -6.75
N ALA A 47 4.12 -4.38 -6.78
CA ALA A 47 2.88 -4.26 -6.03
C ALA A 47 1.91 -5.39 -6.41
N GLN A 48 1.36 -6.07 -5.40
CA GLN A 48 0.46 -7.21 -5.56
C GLN A 48 -0.54 -7.26 -4.38
N PRO A 49 -1.70 -7.92 -4.54
CA PRO A 49 -2.65 -8.14 -3.45
C PRO A 49 -2.00 -8.76 -2.20
N VAL A 50 -2.55 -8.42 -1.04
CA VAL A 50 -2.14 -8.99 0.25
C VAL A 50 -2.40 -10.51 0.26
N VAL A 51 -1.39 -11.30 0.67
CA VAL A 51 -1.51 -12.77 0.80
C VAL A 51 -1.24 -13.27 2.21
N ASN A 52 -0.18 -12.79 2.88
CA ASN A 52 0.24 -13.28 4.20
C ASN A 52 0.36 -12.13 5.21
N ASN A 53 1.24 -11.16 4.94
CA ASN A 53 1.36 -9.96 5.75
C ASN A 53 0.53 -8.84 5.12
N GLY A 54 -0.37 -8.25 5.90
CA GLY A 54 -1.16 -7.09 5.48
C GLY A 54 -0.35 -5.81 5.47
N VAL A 55 -0.87 -4.81 4.77
CA VAL A 55 -0.45 -3.41 4.88
C VAL A 55 -1.59 -2.62 5.51
N VAL A 56 -1.32 -2.05 6.68
CA VAL A 56 -2.26 -1.26 7.47
C VAL A 56 -1.79 0.19 7.42
N VAL A 57 -2.64 1.07 6.89
CA VAL A 57 -2.34 2.50 6.75
C VAL A 57 -3.31 3.31 7.62
N THR A 58 -2.75 4.22 8.40
CA THR A 58 -3.50 5.23 9.15
C THR A 58 -3.02 6.62 8.75
N LEU A 59 -3.95 7.48 8.34
CA LEU A 59 -3.74 8.89 8.06
C LEU A 59 -4.43 9.74 9.13
N ASP A 60 -3.65 10.38 9.98
CA ASP A 60 -4.12 11.23 11.08
C ASP A 60 -3.63 12.68 10.93
N GLY A 61 -4.20 13.59 11.72
CA GLY A 61 -3.72 14.98 11.85
C GLY A 61 -3.76 15.78 10.54
N GLY A 62 -4.75 15.52 9.69
CA GLY A 62 -4.86 16.17 8.38
C GLY A 62 -3.86 15.66 7.34
N SER A 63 -3.38 14.42 7.49
CA SER A 63 -2.44 13.82 6.56
C SER A 63 -3.02 13.67 5.15
N GLN A 64 -2.19 13.86 4.14
CA GLN A 64 -2.58 13.75 2.74
C GLN A 64 -1.76 12.69 2.02
N TRP A 65 -2.45 11.75 1.38
CA TRP A 65 -1.83 10.75 0.53
C TRP A 65 -2.22 10.96 -0.93
N THR A 66 -1.23 11.31 -1.76
CA THR A 66 -1.35 11.29 -3.21
C THR A 66 -0.96 9.91 -3.74
N VAL A 67 -1.95 9.10 -4.11
CA VAL A 67 -1.77 7.77 -4.70
C VAL A 67 -1.27 7.92 -6.12
N THR A 68 -0.05 7.46 -6.43
CA THR A 68 0.55 7.63 -7.77
C THR A 68 0.47 6.37 -8.64
N GLY A 69 -0.12 5.30 -8.13
CA GLY A 69 -0.27 4.02 -8.84
C GLY A 69 -1.02 2.99 -7.99
N THR A 70 -1.22 1.80 -8.55
CA THR A 70 -2.00 0.74 -7.89
C THR A 70 -1.40 0.36 -6.53
N SER A 71 -2.24 0.40 -5.49
CA SER A 71 -1.87 0.12 -4.11
C SER A 71 -2.76 -0.97 -3.51
N TYR A 72 -2.17 -1.92 -2.79
CA TYR A 72 -2.88 -3.05 -2.17
C TYR A 72 -2.71 -3.03 -0.65
N LEU A 73 -3.82 -2.89 0.07
CA LEU A 73 -3.86 -2.78 1.53
C LEU A 73 -4.76 -3.86 2.14
N SER A 74 -4.62 -4.06 3.45
CA SER A 74 -5.56 -4.85 4.26
C SER A 74 -6.44 -3.99 5.17
N ARG A 75 -6.00 -2.76 5.47
CA ARG A 75 -6.78 -1.77 6.23
C ARG A 75 -6.33 -0.36 5.87
N LEU A 76 -7.29 0.55 5.79
CA LEU A 76 -7.07 1.98 5.61
C LEU A 76 -7.97 2.73 6.60
N THR A 77 -7.38 3.58 7.42
CA THR A 77 -8.10 4.45 8.36
C THR A 77 -7.70 5.90 8.12
N LEU A 78 -8.68 6.80 8.06
CA LEU A 78 -8.48 8.23 7.90
C LEU A 78 -9.11 8.96 9.09
N SER A 79 -8.44 9.99 9.60
CA SER A 79 -9.09 11.02 10.41
C SER A 79 -10.04 11.86 9.56
N ALA A 80 -10.95 12.60 10.20
CA ALA A 80 -11.96 13.42 9.52
C ALA A 80 -11.37 14.58 8.68
N ASP A 81 -10.11 14.94 8.94
CA ASP A 81 -9.37 15.99 8.23
C ASP A 81 -8.31 15.45 7.26
N SER A 82 -8.10 14.13 7.20
CA SER A 82 -7.16 13.49 6.28
C SER A 82 -7.80 13.17 4.94
N ALA A 83 -6.98 13.07 3.89
CA ALA A 83 -7.46 12.85 2.52
C ALA A 83 -6.56 11.91 1.72
N VAL A 84 -7.20 11.15 0.83
CA VAL A 84 -6.55 10.36 -0.23
C VAL A 84 -6.96 10.96 -1.57
N ALA A 85 -5.98 11.27 -2.41
CA ALA A 85 -6.18 11.88 -3.71
C ALA A 85 -5.31 11.23 -4.78
N ALA A 86 -5.63 11.50 -6.04
CA ALA A 86 -4.74 11.23 -7.17
C ALA A 86 -3.93 12.47 -7.55
N PRO A 87 -2.83 12.32 -8.31
CA PRO A 87 -2.18 13.43 -9.00
C PRO A 87 -3.18 14.27 -9.82
N ALA A 88 -2.86 15.55 -10.01
CA ALA A 88 -3.68 16.44 -10.80
C ALA A 88 -3.92 15.88 -12.22
N GLY A 89 -5.17 15.88 -12.66
CA GLY A 89 -5.58 15.33 -13.95
C GLY A 89 -5.91 13.83 -13.93
N SER A 90 -5.81 13.16 -12.79
CA SER A 90 -6.18 11.76 -12.60
C SER A 90 -7.24 11.61 -11.50
N THR A 91 -7.83 10.42 -11.41
CA THR A 91 -8.77 10.02 -10.35
C THR A 91 -8.24 8.81 -9.62
N VAL A 92 -8.41 8.79 -8.28
CA VAL A 92 -8.19 7.59 -7.48
C VAL A 92 -9.54 6.92 -7.21
N SER A 93 -9.62 5.62 -7.42
CA SER A 93 -10.76 4.78 -7.05
C SER A 93 -10.32 3.70 -6.08
N MET A 94 -11.24 3.24 -5.24
CA MET A 94 -11.01 2.17 -4.27
C MET A 94 -12.05 1.07 -4.41
N THR A 95 -11.62 -0.17 -4.29
CA THR A 95 -12.49 -1.31 -3.99
C THR A 95 -12.12 -1.92 -2.64
N VAL A 96 -13.12 -2.48 -1.96
CA VAL A 96 -12.94 -3.32 -0.77
C VAL A 96 -13.58 -4.67 -1.08
N ASP A 97 -12.79 -5.73 -1.04
CA ASP A 97 -13.22 -7.08 -1.42
C ASP A 97 -13.81 -7.16 -2.83
N GLY A 98 -13.30 -6.32 -3.74
CA GLY A 98 -13.76 -6.22 -5.13
C GLY A 98 -14.94 -5.30 -5.35
N GLU A 99 -15.61 -4.81 -4.30
CA GLU A 99 -16.74 -3.88 -4.42
C GLU A 99 -16.28 -2.42 -4.41
N PRO A 100 -16.71 -1.58 -5.38
CA PRO A 100 -16.42 -0.14 -5.37
C PRO A 100 -16.84 0.51 -4.06
N THR A 101 -15.91 1.23 -3.44
CA THR A 101 -16.12 1.86 -2.13
C THR A 101 -15.64 3.31 -2.18
N ALA A 102 -16.48 4.25 -1.75
CA ALA A 102 -16.10 5.65 -1.64
C ALA A 102 -15.03 5.85 -0.56
N ILE A 103 -14.05 6.70 -0.85
CA ILE A 103 -13.04 7.11 0.12
C ILE A 103 -13.54 8.38 0.80
N GLU A 104 -13.92 8.28 2.06
CA GLU A 104 -14.56 9.33 2.84
C GLU A 104 -13.63 9.77 3.98
N PRO A 105 -13.54 11.09 4.28
CA PRO A 105 -12.87 11.55 5.48
C PRO A 105 -13.46 10.89 6.73
N GLY A 106 -12.61 10.45 7.67
CA GLY A 106 -13.07 9.69 8.84
C GLY A 106 -13.34 8.21 8.58
N GLY A 107 -13.13 7.71 7.36
CA GLY A 107 -13.40 6.32 7.00
C GLY A 107 -12.47 5.30 7.67
N ASP A 108 -13.00 4.12 7.96
CA ASP A 108 -12.25 2.95 8.44
C ASP A 108 -12.65 1.73 7.60
N TYR A 109 -11.72 1.27 6.77
CA TYR A 109 -11.94 0.23 5.77
C TYR A 109 -11.08 -0.97 6.08
N SER A 110 -11.65 -2.17 5.99
CA SER A 110 -10.95 -3.44 6.18
C SER A 110 -11.37 -4.47 5.14
N GLY A 111 -10.44 -5.25 4.63
CA GLY A 111 -10.67 -6.26 3.59
C GLY A 111 -9.52 -6.28 2.59
N ALA A 112 -9.73 -6.88 1.43
CA ALA A 112 -8.84 -6.76 0.29
C ALA A 112 -9.06 -5.39 -0.37
N ILE A 113 -8.26 -4.40 0.03
CA ILE A 113 -8.38 -3.04 -0.47
C ILE A 113 -7.47 -2.86 -1.67
N THR A 114 -8.03 -2.41 -2.80
CA THR A 114 -7.25 -2.00 -3.97
C THR A 114 -7.56 -0.54 -4.28
N LEU A 115 -6.53 0.30 -4.31
CA LEU A 115 -6.62 1.65 -4.86
C LEU A 115 -6.00 1.69 -6.25
N THR A 116 -6.68 2.29 -7.21
CA THR A 116 -6.20 2.46 -8.59
C THR A 116 -6.26 3.91 -9.02
N VAL A 117 -5.32 4.32 -9.86
CA VAL A 117 -5.26 5.66 -10.45
C VAL A 117 -5.52 5.54 -11.95
N SER A 118 -6.41 6.37 -12.49
CA SER A 118 -6.75 6.45 -13.91
C SER A 118 -6.78 7.88 -14.42
#